data_AF-A0A960IEF1-F1
#
_entry.id   AF-A0A960IEF1-F1
#
_cell.length_a   1.000
_cell.length_b   1.000
_cell.length_c   1.000
_cell.angle_alpha   90.00
_cell.angle_beta   90.00
_cell.angle_gamma   90.00
#
_symmetry.space_group_name_H-M   'P 1'
#
loop_
_entity.id
_entity.type
_entity.pdbx_description
1 polymer ?
#
loop_
_entity_poly.entity_id
_entity_poly.type
_entity_poly.pdbx_seq_one_letter_code
_entity_poly.pdbx_strand_id
1 'polypeptide(L)'
;MRRSRTIRGGTGLAALAVAALLAVADPAGGSEPPGATFGGPAPSATATAPRAANPDRATFLAGTDPSPPGGPEASRAITVTPDTDLVDGQIVTVDGTGFGADGITGIFACAKGLGLDGCDADRVLIFQPPGDAFSRELRVDPILDTTAGEIDCRSHAAGCRLAANDHYSLAGAAVAGIAFDPSAPLEPPPTVAVDPANDLVDGQVVRVTGSGFRADELVLLGQCADDDTDLTACANQFSVAAAADGTIDEPFQVAADLTYFDPGAAPSVPPAIVDRDCRIEGCDLVAVALDGFDRAGRVPLSFDPDAPLRPDMTITVTPDGGLVDGQVVEVAATGMTPRGPVDVVECSITSDLDGNGCELDRAQHLVAGDDGSLGTTYAVNDRLDTASGPVDCRTGGCILVAVDRSVPIAFGRGYVFATLSFGDPFAPVADPRPVPPAFTG
;
A
#
# COMPACT_ATOMS: atom_id res chain seq x y z
N MET A 1 24.37 -40.92 21.55
CA MET A 1 23.19 -41.00 22.44
C MET A 1 22.33 -39.78 22.21
N ARG A 2 21.11 -40.01 21.69
CA ARG A 2 20.09 -39.00 21.40
C ARG A 2 19.62 -38.32 22.69
N ARG A 3 19.43 -37.01 22.67
CA ARG A 3 18.44 -36.35 23.53
C ARG A 3 17.54 -35.49 22.66
N SER A 4 16.33 -35.99 22.44
CA SER A 4 15.20 -35.23 21.92
C SER A 4 14.86 -34.11 22.89
N ARG A 5 14.70 -32.89 22.38
CA ARG A 5 13.93 -31.84 23.04
C ARG A 5 12.69 -31.58 22.20
N THR A 6 11.55 -31.92 22.79
CA THR A 6 10.21 -31.58 22.36
C THR A 6 10.02 -30.08 22.53
N ILE A 7 9.70 -29.36 21.46
CA ILE A 7 9.20 -27.98 21.52
C ILE A 7 7.70 -28.05 21.31
N ARG A 8 6.96 -27.64 22.36
CA ARG A 8 5.52 -27.41 22.34
C ARG A 8 5.25 -26.07 21.66
N GLY A 9 4.17 -26.03 20.88
CA GLY A 9 3.72 -24.84 20.17
C GLY A 9 3.28 -23.69 21.09
N GLY A 10 3.39 -22.49 20.54
CA GLY A 10 2.74 -21.26 20.95
C GLY A 10 2.56 -20.42 19.69
N THR A 11 1.30 -20.23 19.28
CA THR A 11 0.60 -18.93 19.20
C THR A 11 0.98 -18.10 17.99
N GLY A 12 0.02 -17.98 17.07
CA GLY A 12 0.14 -17.31 15.79
C GLY A 12 0.42 -15.82 15.92
N LEU A 13 1.28 -15.33 15.04
CA LEU A 13 1.36 -13.92 14.67
C LEU A 13 0.23 -13.62 13.67
N ALA A 14 -0.49 -12.54 13.94
CA ALA A 14 -1.37 -11.91 12.98
C ALA A 14 -0.51 -11.19 11.93
N ALA A 15 -0.72 -11.51 10.66
CA ALA A 15 -0.17 -10.74 9.55
C ALA A 15 -0.97 -9.43 9.42
N LEU A 16 -0.29 -8.28 9.49
CA LEU A 16 -0.88 -7.01 9.06
C LEU A 16 -0.94 -7.01 7.53
N ALA A 17 -2.15 -7.01 6.98
CA ALA A 17 -2.37 -6.76 5.57
C ALA A 17 -2.34 -5.24 5.32
N VAL A 18 -1.36 -4.77 4.54
CA VAL A 18 -1.31 -3.40 4.02
C VAL A 18 -2.18 -3.37 2.76
N ALA A 19 -3.38 -2.81 2.87
CA ALA A 19 -4.24 -2.55 1.72
C ALA A 19 -4.17 -1.06 1.37
N ALA A 20 -3.34 -0.69 0.40
CA ALA A 20 -3.40 0.61 -0.23
C ALA A 20 -4.52 0.60 -1.30
N LEU A 21 -5.70 1.14 -0.97
CA LEU A 21 -6.71 1.51 -1.96
C LEU A 21 -6.52 2.98 -2.34
N LEU A 22 -6.03 3.26 -3.54
CA LEU A 22 -6.11 4.58 -4.15
C LEU A 22 -7.04 4.50 -5.36
N ALA A 23 -8.23 5.07 -5.21
CA ALA A 23 -9.11 5.38 -6.32
C ALA A 23 -8.67 6.71 -6.93
N VAL A 24 -8.06 6.66 -8.12
CA VAL A 24 -7.76 7.86 -8.91
C VAL A 24 -9.06 8.28 -9.58
N ALA A 25 -9.66 9.38 -9.13
CA ALA A 25 -10.72 10.07 -9.86
C ALA A 25 -10.07 11.15 -10.74
N ASP A 26 -10.11 10.94 -12.05
CA ASP A 26 -9.62 11.86 -13.07
C ASP A 26 -10.44 13.18 -13.08
N PRO A 27 -9.82 14.37 -13.07
CA PRO A 27 -10.54 15.63 -13.26
C PRO A 27 -10.60 15.97 -14.76
N ALA A 28 -11.52 15.35 -15.50
CA ALA A 28 -11.80 15.77 -16.88
C ALA A 28 -12.69 17.03 -16.88
N GLY A 29 -12.12 18.13 -17.37
CA GLY A 29 -12.74 19.45 -17.47
C GLY A 29 -13.99 19.53 -18.35
N GLY A 30 -14.77 20.57 -18.10
CA GLY A 30 -16.15 20.73 -18.55
C GLY A 30 -16.36 21.03 -20.03
N SER A 31 -17.55 20.62 -20.48
CA SER A 31 -18.42 21.43 -21.35
C SER A 31 -19.86 20.92 -21.24
N GLU A 32 -20.73 21.63 -20.52
CA GLU A 32 -22.18 21.40 -20.49
C GLU A 32 -22.85 21.86 -21.79
N PRO A 33 -23.81 21.09 -22.35
CA PRO A 33 -24.87 21.63 -23.19
C PRO A 33 -26.15 21.87 -22.36
N PRO A 34 -26.95 22.91 -22.66
CA PRO A 34 -28.11 23.26 -21.85
C PRO A 34 -29.36 22.45 -22.26
N GLY A 35 -30.11 21.99 -21.25
CA GLY A 35 -31.55 21.75 -21.37
C GLY A 35 -31.97 20.28 -21.42
N ALA A 36 -32.17 19.68 -20.25
CA ALA A 36 -33.12 18.58 -20.08
C ALA A 36 -33.86 18.74 -18.75
N THR A 37 -35.18 18.84 -18.85
CA THR A 37 -36.16 19.01 -17.78
C THR A 37 -36.24 17.80 -16.86
N PHE A 38 -36.22 18.06 -15.54
CA PHE A 38 -36.52 17.10 -14.48
C PHE A 38 -38.01 16.71 -14.47
N GLY A 39 -38.31 15.40 -14.41
CA GLY A 39 -39.67 14.92 -14.13
C GLY A 39 -39.99 13.52 -14.65
N GLY A 40 -39.44 12.48 -14.03
CA GLY A 40 -39.87 11.10 -14.23
C GLY A 40 -39.33 10.19 -13.13
N PRO A 41 -40.13 9.26 -12.57
CA PRO A 41 -39.67 8.35 -11.52
C PRO A 41 -38.59 7.41 -12.06
N ALA A 42 -37.46 7.33 -11.35
CA ALA A 42 -36.35 6.45 -11.68
C ALA A 42 -36.81 4.97 -11.67
N PRO A 43 -36.44 4.16 -12.68
CA PRO A 43 -36.65 2.72 -12.61
C PRO A 43 -35.79 2.15 -11.47
N SER A 44 -36.40 1.32 -10.63
CA SER A 44 -35.75 0.62 -9.53
C SER A 44 -34.47 -0.07 -10.01
N ALA A 45 -33.33 0.34 -9.45
CA ALA A 45 -32.06 -0.34 -9.64
C ALA A 45 -32.22 -1.80 -9.20
N THR A 46 -32.06 -2.73 -10.15
CA THR A 46 -31.91 -4.13 -9.81
C THR A 46 -30.57 -4.25 -9.09
N ALA A 47 -30.58 -4.79 -7.86
CA ALA A 47 -29.38 -4.99 -7.07
C ALA A 47 -28.34 -5.75 -7.91
N THR A 48 -27.28 -5.04 -8.29
CA THR A 48 -26.11 -5.68 -8.90
C THR A 48 -25.49 -6.52 -7.79
N ALA A 49 -25.25 -7.81 -8.04
CA ALA A 49 -24.53 -8.67 -7.11
C ALA A 49 -23.23 -7.97 -6.70
N PRO A 50 -22.82 -8.04 -5.42
CA PRO A 50 -21.56 -7.44 -5.00
C PRO A 50 -20.44 -7.94 -5.90
N ARG A 51 -19.68 -7.01 -6.48
CA ARG A 51 -18.46 -7.32 -7.22
C ARG A 51 -17.62 -8.21 -6.30
N ALA A 52 -17.31 -9.43 -6.73
CA ALA A 52 -16.45 -10.33 -5.96
C ALA A 52 -15.18 -9.57 -5.60
N ALA A 53 -14.82 -9.57 -4.31
CA ALA A 53 -13.58 -8.99 -3.86
C ALA A 53 -12.42 -9.62 -4.66
N ASN A 54 -11.41 -8.81 -4.98
CA ASN A 54 -10.20 -9.32 -5.61
C ASN A 54 -9.65 -10.47 -4.73
N PRO A 55 -9.26 -11.62 -5.30
CA PRO A 55 -8.81 -12.75 -4.51
C PRO A 55 -7.58 -12.36 -3.67
N ASP A 56 -7.64 -12.62 -2.37
CA ASP A 56 -6.60 -12.22 -1.42
C ASP A 56 -5.40 -13.19 -1.49
N ARG A 57 -4.23 -12.60 -1.75
CA ARG A 57 -2.94 -13.31 -1.81
C ARG A 57 -2.60 -14.00 -0.51
N ALA A 58 -2.88 -13.39 0.65
CA ALA A 58 -2.62 -14.01 1.94
C ALA A 58 -3.45 -15.29 2.14
N THR A 59 -4.73 -15.25 1.73
CA THR A 59 -5.63 -16.41 1.76
C THR A 59 -5.14 -17.56 0.87
N PHE A 60 -4.67 -17.26 -0.34
CA PHE A 60 -4.10 -18.27 -1.26
C PHE A 60 -2.82 -18.91 -0.70
N LEU A 61 -1.90 -18.10 -0.18
CA LEU A 61 -0.65 -18.56 0.41
C LEU A 61 -0.88 -19.38 1.69
N ALA A 62 -1.86 -18.99 2.51
CA ALA A 62 -2.22 -19.72 3.73
C ALA A 62 -3.05 -20.99 3.47
N GLY A 63 -3.63 -21.13 2.27
CA GLY A 63 -4.54 -22.23 1.93
C GLY A 63 -5.84 -22.20 2.75
N THR A 64 -6.29 -21.02 3.15
CA THR A 64 -7.47 -20.82 4.00
C THR A 64 -8.71 -20.36 3.22
N ASP A 65 -8.70 -20.47 1.89
CA ASP A 65 -9.85 -20.11 1.06
C ASP A 65 -11.07 -20.96 1.46
N PRO A 66 -12.18 -20.34 1.94
CA PRO A 66 -13.38 -21.06 2.31
C PRO A 66 -14.18 -21.57 1.09
N SER A 67 -13.79 -21.23 -0.14
CA SER A 67 -14.46 -21.69 -1.34
C SER A 67 -14.48 -23.22 -1.44
N PRO A 68 -15.56 -23.82 -2.00
CA PRO A 68 -15.64 -25.26 -2.16
C PRO A 68 -14.49 -25.73 -3.07
N PRO A 69 -13.82 -26.85 -2.73
CA PRO A 69 -12.75 -27.37 -3.55
C PRO A 69 -13.26 -27.53 -4.98
N GLY A 70 -12.45 -27.12 -5.96
CA GLY A 70 -12.75 -27.30 -7.36
C GLY A 70 -12.96 -28.78 -7.73
N GLY A 71 -13.14 -29.07 -9.02
CA GLY A 71 -13.22 -30.46 -9.51
C GLY A 71 -12.11 -31.36 -8.93
N PRO A 72 -12.32 -32.68 -8.88
CA PRO A 72 -11.38 -33.60 -8.24
C PRO A 72 -9.96 -33.36 -8.75
N GLU A 73 -9.02 -33.22 -7.82
CA GLU A 73 -7.59 -32.93 -8.03
C GLU A 73 -6.98 -33.69 -9.21
N ALA A 74 -7.36 -34.96 -9.39
CA ALA A 74 -6.89 -35.85 -10.45
C ALA A 74 -7.32 -35.46 -11.89
N SER A 75 -8.23 -34.49 -12.07
CA SER A 75 -8.64 -34.00 -13.39
C SER A 75 -8.03 -32.65 -13.78
N ARG A 76 -7.24 -32.01 -12.90
CA ARG A 76 -6.62 -30.72 -13.19
C ARG A 76 -5.51 -30.89 -14.22
N ALA A 77 -5.47 -30.03 -15.23
CA ALA A 77 -4.42 -30.01 -16.23
C ALA A 77 -4.15 -28.57 -16.67
N ILE A 78 -2.89 -28.27 -17.00
CA ILE A 78 -2.49 -27.03 -17.64
C ILE A 78 -1.58 -27.32 -18.83
N THR A 79 -1.64 -26.45 -19.84
CA THR A 79 -0.72 -26.39 -20.97
C THR A 79 -0.17 -24.98 -21.09
N VAL A 80 1.09 -24.85 -21.46
CA VAL A 80 1.79 -23.56 -21.60
C VAL A 80 2.22 -23.41 -23.05
N THR A 81 1.98 -22.24 -23.64
CA THR A 81 2.37 -21.97 -25.03
C THR A 81 2.92 -20.55 -25.16
N PRO A 82 4.16 -20.37 -25.65
CA PRO A 82 5.19 -21.39 -25.82
C PRO A 82 5.68 -21.94 -24.46
N ASP A 83 6.21 -23.16 -24.45
CA ASP A 83 6.78 -23.82 -23.25
C ASP A 83 8.29 -24.07 -23.36
N THR A 84 8.90 -23.74 -24.48
CA THR A 84 10.29 -24.01 -24.83
C THR A 84 10.91 -22.81 -25.53
N ASP A 85 12.26 -22.77 -25.55
CA ASP A 85 13.05 -21.66 -26.08
C ASP A 85 12.61 -20.30 -25.50
N LEU A 86 12.20 -20.31 -24.23
CA LEU A 86 11.71 -19.12 -23.54
C LEU A 86 12.85 -18.16 -23.25
N VAL A 87 12.57 -16.87 -23.36
CA VAL A 87 13.49 -15.80 -22.95
C VAL A 87 12.98 -15.10 -21.68
N ASP A 88 13.86 -14.33 -21.05
CA ASP A 88 13.51 -13.56 -19.87
C ASP A 88 12.38 -12.55 -20.16
N GLY A 89 11.43 -12.45 -19.23
CA GLY A 89 10.24 -11.62 -19.35
C GLY A 89 9.27 -12.04 -20.45
N GLN A 90 9.37 -13.23 -21.04
CA GLN A 90 8.46 -13.64 -22.10
C GLN A 90 7.03 -13.86 -21.59
N ILE A 91 6.04 -13.41 -22.37
CA ILE A 91 4.63 -13.72 -22.11
C ILE A 91 4.30 -15.08 -22.74
N VAL A 92 3.72 -15.97 -21.93
CA VAL A 92 3.19 -17.28 -22.33
C VAL A 92 1.69 -17.33 -22.05
N THR A 93 0.95 -18.09 -22.85
CA THR A 93 -0.44 -18.44 -22.58
C THR A 93 -0.49 -19.72 -21.76
N VAL A 94 -1.17 -19.69 -20.63
CA VAL A 94 -1.48 -20.84 -19.78
C VAL A 94 -2.96 -21.17 -19.90
N ASP A 95 -3.25 -22.31 -20.51
CA ASP A 95 -4.60 -22.86 -20.60
C ASP A 95 -4.77 -23.93 -19.54
N GLY A 96 -5.85 -23.87 -18.76
CA GLY A 96 -6.13 -24.82 -17.69
C GLY A 96 -7.52 -25.43 -17.79
N THR A 97 -7.68 -26.66 -17.31
CA THR A 97 -8.96 -27.37 -17.21
C THR A 97 -9.08 -28.12 -15.88
N GLY A 98 -10.31 -28.34 -15.40
CA GLY A 98 -10.58 -29.07 -14.16
C GLY A 98 -10.54 -28.20 -12.89
N PHE A 99 -10.51 -26.88 -13.05
CA PHE A 99 -10.52 -25.91 -11.94
C PHE A 99 -11.96 -25.56 -11.55
N GLY A 100 -12.22 -25.14 -10.31
CA GLY A 100 -13.59 -24.80 -9.87
C GLY A 100 -13.97 -23.36 -10.22
N ALA A 101 -15.15 -23.14 -10.79
CA ALA A 101 -15.63 -21.82 -11.24
C ALA A 101 -15.79 -20.77 -10.12
N ASP A 102 -15.87 -21.21 -8.86
CA ASP A 102 -16.12 -20.34 -7.70
C ASP A 102 -14.92 -20.27 -6.72
N GLY A 103 -13.79 -20.89 -7.08
CA GLY A 103 -12.58 -20.95 -6.25
C GLY A 103 -11.49 -19.99 -6.72
N ILE A 104 -10.55 -19.69 -5.84
CA ILE A 104 -9.30 -19.05 -6.26
C ILE A 104 -8.46 -20.05 -7.06
N THR A 105 -7.75 -19.58 -8.08
CA THR A 105 -6.70 -20.33 -8.77
C THR A 105 -5.45 -19.45 -8.82
N GLY A 106 -4.32 -20.02 -8.43
CA GLY A 106 -3.01 -19.40 -8.55
C GLY A 106 -2.13 -20.17 -9.52
N ILE A 107 -1.34 -19.47 -10.33
CA ILE A 107 -0.27 -20.02 -11.15
C ILE A 107 1.06 -19.49 -10.63
N PHE A 108 2.02 -20.38 -10.39
CA PHE A 108 3.34 -20.04 -9.84
C PHE A 108 4.45 -20.90 -10.47
N ALA A 109 5.66 -20.37 -10.53
CA ALA A 109 6.82 -21.04 -11.12
C ALA A 109 7.58 -21.84 -10.06
N CYS A 110 8.10 -23.00 -10.45
CA CYS A 110 8.93 -23.84 -9.58
C CYS A 110 10.10 -24.49 -10.32
N ALA A 111 11.23 -24.57 -9.63
CA ALA A 111 12.32 -25.46 -9.93
C ALA A 111 11.93 -26.92 -9.66
N LYS A 112 12.11 -27.80 -10.66
CA LYS A 112 11.81 -29.22 -10.48
C LYS A 112 12.80 -29.84 -9.48
N GLY A 113 12.30 -30.80 -8.69
CA GLY A 113 13.11 -31.59 -7.75
C GLY A 113 13.28 -30.99 -6.36
N LEU A 114 12.81 -29.77 -6.10
CA LEU A 114 12.99 -29.07 -4.81
C LEU A 114 11.72 -28.97 -3.97
N GLY A 115 10.62 -29.61 -4.40
CA GLY A 115 9.34 -29.49 -3.70
C GLY A 115 8.82 -28.05 -3.72
N LEU A 116 8.13 -27.65 -2.66
CA LEU A 116 7.56 -26.30 -2.54
C LEU A 116 8.63 -25.25 -2.24
N ASP A 117 9.76 -25.65 -1.64
CA ASP A 117 10.87 -24.74 -1.32
C ASP A 117 11.53 -24.15 -2.58
N GLY A 118 11.40 -24.82 -3.72
CA GLY A 118 11.88 -24.34 -5.02
C GLY A 118 10.80 -23.63 -5.85
N CYS A 119 9.68 -23.24 -5.25
CA CYS A 119 8.67 -22.42 -5.91
C CYS A 119 8.86 -20.95 -5.53
N ASP A 120 8.63 -20.05 -6.49
CA ASP A 120 8.63 -18.62 -6.27
C ASP A 120 7.26 -18.23 -5.68
N ALA A 121 7.27 -17.76 -4.43
CA ALA A 121 6.07 -17.36 -3.73
C ALA A 121 5.71 -15.91 -4.03
N ASP A 122 6.66 -15.11 -4.49
CA ASP A 122 6.51 -13.68 -4.76
C ASP A 122 5.82 -13.45 -6.10
N ARG A 123 6.12 -14.28 -7.10
CA ARG A 123 5.54 -14.23 -8.44
C ARG A 123 4.41 -15.24 -8.66
N VAL A 124 3.25 -14.94 -8.07
CA VAL A 124 2.01 -15.75 -8.22
C VAL A 124 0.92 -14.94 -8.91
N LEU A 125 0.38 -15.47 -10.01
CA LEU A 125 -0.81 -14.93 -10.64
C LEU A 125 -2.06 -15.57 -10.01
N ILE A 126 -2.85 -14.78 -9.29
CA ILE A 126 -4.06 -15.23 -8.59
C ILE A 126 -5.30 -14.66 -9.27
N PHE A 127 -6.28 -15.52 -9.56
CA PHE A 127 -7.52 -15.12 -10.21
C PHE A 127 -8.67 -16.07 -9.86
N GLN A 128 -9.89 -15.68 -10.21
CA GLN A 128 -11.06 -16.55 -10.21
C GLN A 128 -11.32 -17.01 -11.66
N PRO A 129 -11.30 -18.33 -11.95
CA PRO A 129 -11.61 -18.82 -13.28
C PRO A 129 -13.11 -18.65 -13.57
N PRO A 130 -13.52 -18.31 -14.80
CA PRO A 130 -14.92 -18.08 -15.15
C PRO A 130 -15.75 -19.38 -15.25
N GLY A 131 -15.11 -20.54 -15.08
CA GLY A 131 -15.67 -21.86 -15.34
C GLY A 131 -14.70 -22.97 -14.96
N ASP A 132 -14.89 -24.15 -15.54
CA ASP A 132 -14.02 -25.31 -15.33
C ASP A 132 -12.69 -25.25 -16.11
N ALA A 133 -12.57 -24.27 -17.00
CA ALA A 133 -11.38 -23.97 -17.78
C ALA A 133 -11.02 -22.48 -17.71
N PHE A 134 -9.75 -22.17 -17.95
CA PHE A 134 -9.25 -20.81 -18.07
C PHE A 134 -8.18 -20.71 -19.15
N SER A 135 -7.96 -19.48 -19.62
CA SER A 135 -6.81 -19.09 -20.42
C SER A 135 -6.27 -17.78 -19.84
N ARG A 136 -4.97 -17.73 -19.56
CA ARG A 136 -4.31 -16.56 -18.95
C ARG A 136 -2.96 -16.32 -19.60
N GLU A 137 -2.63 -15.06 -19.79
CA GLU A 137 -1.28 -14.66 -20.14
C GLU A 137 -0.48 -14.50 -18.84
N LEU A 138 0.71 -15.09 -18.81
CA LEU A 138 1.64 -15.02 -17.71
C LEU A 138 3.01 -14.63 -18.25
N ARG A 139 3.65 -13.68 -17.59
CA ARG A 139 5.06 -13.42 -17.82
C ARG A 139 5.89 -14.43 -17.04
N VAL A 140 6.91 -15.01 -17.68
CA VAL A 140 7.81 -15.97 -17.05
C VAL A 140 9.24 -15.45 -17.03
N ASP A 141 9.86 -15.53 -15.87
CA ASP A 141 11.25 -15.15 -15.64
C ASP A 141 12.09 -16.42 -15.38
N PRO A 142 13.33 -16.50 -15.90
CA PRO A 142 14.21 -17.64 -15.71
C PRO A 142 14.83 -17.66 -14.31
N ILE A 143 14.89 -16.52 -13.61
CA ILE A 143 15.42 -16.43 -12.25
C ILE A 143 14.25 -16.50 -11.28
N LEU A 144 14.24 -17.54 -10.46
CA LEU A 144 13.25 -17.71 -9.40
C LEU A 144 13.87 -17.34 -8.06
N ASP A 145 13.22 -16.45 -7.32
CA ASP A 145 13.53 -16.25 -5.90
C ASP A 145 12.71 -17.25 -5.08
N THR A 146 13.38 -18.14 -4.36
CA THR A 146 12.74 -19.27 -3.70
C THR A 146 13.29 -19.44 -2.30
N THR A 147 12.55 -20.17 -1.45
CA THR A 147 13.05 -20.55 -0.11
C THR A 147 14.36 -21.34 -0.18
N ALA A 148 14.60 -22.06 -1.28
CA ALA A 148 15.85 -22.78 -1.53
C ALA A 148 17.00 -21.89 -2.03
N GLY A 149 16.76 -20.58 -2.19
CA GLY A 149 17.65 -19.59 -2.78
C GLY A 149 17.28 -19.26 -4.23
N GLU A 150 18.08 -18.39 -4.85
CA GLU A 150 17.93 -18.01 -6.25
C GLU A 150 18.20 -19.21 -7.18
N ILE A 151 17.33 -19.44 -8.16
CA ILE A 151 17.44 -20.54 -9.12
C ILE A 151 17.33 -20.03 -10.56
N ASP A 152 18.35 -20.30 -11.36
CA ASP A 152 18.34 -20.03 -12.79
C ASP A 152 17.81 -21.23 -13.60
N CYS A 153 16.56 -21.14 -14.05
CA CYS A 153 15.86 -22.12 -14.88
C CYS A 153 16.48 -22.38 -16.25
N ARG A 154 17.39 -21.53 -16.74
CA ARG A 154 18.18 -21.76 -17.96
C ARG A 154 19.24 -22.83 -17.77
N SER A 155 19.75 -22.97 -16.54
CA SER A 155 20.86 -23.86 -16.22
C SER A 155 20.51 -24.95 -15.20
N HIS A 156 19.34 -24.86 -14.56
CA HIS A 156 18.89 -25.85 -13.58
C HIS A 156 18.69 -27.23 -14.23
N ALA A 157 19.45 -28.22 -13.77
CA ALA A 157 19.54 -29.53 -14.43
C ALA A 157 18.22 -30.31 -14.48
N ALA A 158 17.33 -30.11 -13.50
CA ALA A 158 16.01 -30.75 -13.50
C ALA A 158 14.97 -29.97 -14.34
N GLY A 159 15.31 -28.75 -14.78
CA GLY A 159 14.43 -27.80 -15.45
C GLY A 159 13.39 -27.16 -14.53
N CYS A 160 12.57 -26.28 -15.09
CA CYS A 160 11.50 -25.61 -14.35
C CYS A 160 10.11 -26.00 -14.86
N ARG A 161 9.08 -25.58 -14.12
CA ARG A 161 7.66 -25.80 -14.44
C ARG A 161 6.82 -24.63 -13.93
N LEU A 162 5.64 -24.49 -14.52
CA LEU A 162 4.52 -23.82 -13.88
C LEU A 162 3.67 -24.85 -13.13
N ALA A 163 3.13 -24.43 -12.00
CA ALA A 163 2.15 -25.16 -11.22
C ALA A 163 0.90 -24.29 -11.06
N ALA A 164 -0.28 -24.89 -11.21
CA ALA A 164 -1.57 -24.24 -11.02
C ALA A 164 -2.40 -25.00 -10.00
N ASN A 165 -2.88 -24.30 -8.97
CA ASN A 165 -3.64 -24.90 -7.89
C ASN A 165 -4.60 -23.87 -7.24
N ASP A 166 -5.47 -24.32 -6.33
CA ASP A 166 -6.39 -23.46 -5.58
C ASP A 166 -5.78 -22.84 -4.31
N HIS A 167 -4.61 -23.32 -3.90
CA HIS A 167 -3.79 -22.77 -2.83
C HIS A 167 -2.31 -22.98 -3.14
N TYR A 168 -1.41 -22.32 -2.41
CA TYR A 168 0.04 -22.43 -2.63
C TYR A 168 0.60 -23.79 -2.19
N SER A 169 0.42 -24.80 -3.05
CA SER A 169 0.79 -26.19 -2.78
C SER A 169 1.05 -26.94 -4.09
N LEU A 170 1.98 -27.88 -4.06
CA LEU A 170 2.22 -28.82 -5.17
C LEU A 170 1.39 -30.10 -5.07
N ALA A 171 0.79 -30.38 -3.90
CA ALA A 171 -0.15 -31.48 -3.77
C ALA A 171 -1.37 -31.13 -4.62
N GLY A 172 -1.58 -31.88 -5.69
CA GLY A 172 -2.72 -31.69 -6.56
C GLY A 172 -2.66 -30.58 -7.58
N ALA A 173 -1.51 -29.91 -7.66
CA ALA A 173 -1.30 -28.92 -8.69
C ALA A 173 -1.30 -29.58 -10.07
N ALA A 174 -1.97 -28.95 -11.02
CA ALA A 174 -1.67 -29.20 -12.43
C ALA A 174 -0.30 -28.60 -12.73
N VAL A 175 0.54 -29.32 -13.46
CA VAL A 175 1.90 -28.87 -13.76
C VAL A 175 2.21 -28.98 -15.24
N ALA A 176 2.96 -28.01 -15.75
CA ALA A 176 3.50 -28.01 -17.10
C ALA A 176 4.98 -27.61 -17.06
N GLY A 177 5.83 -28.37 -17.74
CA GLY A 177 7.25 -28.03 -17.84
C GLY A 177 7.44 -26.78 -18.69
N ILE A 178 8.42 -25.96 -18.31
CA ILE A 178 8.89 -24.84 -19.13
C ILE A 178 10.41 -24.94 -19.28
N ALA A 179 10.93 -24.48 -20.42
CA ALA A 179 12.36 -24.47 -20.70
C ALA A 179 12.76 -23.13 -21.35
N PHE A 180 13.74 -22.48 -20.73
CA PHE A 180 14.34 -21.26 -21.24
C PHE A 180 15.53 -21.57 -22.15
N ASP A 181 15.78 -20.70 -23.13
CA ASP A 181 16.98 -20.75 -23.94
C ASP A 181 18.21 -20.53 -23.03
N PRO A 182 19.14 -21.50 -22.94
CA PRO A 182 20.30 -21.42 -22.07
C PRO A 182 21.28 -20.30 -22.44
N SER A 183 21.15 -19.75 -23.65
CA SER A 183 21.99 -18.66 -24.18
C SER A 183 21.29 -17.31 -24.23
N ALA A 184 19.99 -17.26 -23.94
CA ALA A 184 19.26 -16.01 -23.94
C ALA A 184 19.75 -15.08 -22.82
N PRO A 185 20.00 -13.80 -23.13
CA PRO A 185 20.36 -12.83 -22.12
C PRO A 185 19.19 -12.61 -21.16
N LEU A 186 19.51 -12.28 -19.90
CA LEU A 186 18.52 -11.73 -18.98
C LEU A 186 18.17 -10.30 -19.41
N GLU A 187 16.94 -9.87 -19.13
CA GLU A 187 16.56 -8.48 -19.27
C GLU A 187 17.44 -7.63 -18.35
N PRO A 188 18.10 -6.58 -18.85
CA PRO A 188 18.89 -5.72 -17.98
C PRO A 188 17.96 -5.04 -16.95
N PRO A 189 18.49 -4.66 -15.77
CA PRO A 189 17.77 -3.77 -14.86
C PRO A 189 17.37 -2.47 -15.57
N PRO A 190 16.24 -1.86 -15.22
CA PRO A 190 15.85 -0.55 -15.70
C PRO A 190 16.86 0.49 -15.25
N THR A 191 17.04 1.51 -16.09
CA THR A 191 17.88 2.66 -15.76
C THR A 191 17.01 3.74 -15.14
N VAL A 192 17.46 4.34 -14.03
CA VAL A 192 16.77 5.42 -13.34
C VAL A 192 17.72 6.60 -13.21
N ALA A 193 17.18 7.81 -13.30
CA ALA A 193 17.90 9.05 -13.06
C ALA A 193 17.02 10.01 -12.25
N VAL A 194 17.65 10.76 -11.36
CA VAL A 194 16.99 11.74 -10.49
C VAL A 194 17.63 13.10 -10.73
N ASP A 195 16.82 14.14 -10.93
CA ASP A 195 17.28 15.51 -11.16
C ASP A 195 16.55 16.52 -10.24
N PRO A 196 17.26 17.21 -9.33
CA PRO A 196 18.65 16.94 -8.91
C PRO A 196 18.72 15.68 -8.02
N ALA A 197 19.91 15.06 -7.92
CA ALA A 197 20.17 13.92 -7.02
C ALA A 197 21.14 14.25 -5.87
N ASN A 198 21.70 15.46 -5.85
CA ASN A 198 22.72 15.87 -4.89
C ASN A 198 22.40 17.24 -4.30
N ASP A 199 23.03 17.53 -3.16
CA ASP A 199 22.82 18.75 -2.38
C ASP A 199 21.32 18.97 -2.08
N LEU A 200 20.61 17.87 -1.86
CA LEU A 200 19.18 17.86 -1.62
C LEU A 200 18.85 18.44 -0.25
N VAL A 201 17.69 19.08 -0.14
CA VAL A 201 17.13 19.51 1.14
C VAL A 201 15.89 18.71 1.48
N ASP A 202 15.53 18.66 2.76
CA ASP A 202 14.39 17.88 3.23
C ASP A 202 13.07 18.33 2.59
N GLY A 203 12.28 17.37 2.10
CA GLY A 203 11.01 17.60 1.40
C GLY A 203 11.13 18.20 0.01
N GLN A 204 12.32 18.26 -0.58
CA GLN A 204 12.52 18.72 -1.94
C GLN A 204 11.80 17.81 -2.94
N VAL A 205 11.14 18.39 -3.94
CA VAL A 205 10.61 17.63 -5.08
C VAL A 205 11.69 17.54 -6.15
N VAL A 206 12.07 16.32 -6.49
CA VAL A 206 12.99 15.97 -7.58
C VAL A 206 12.21 15.37 -8.75
N ARG A 207 12.80 15.38 -9.94
CA ARG A 207 12.24 14.70 -11.11
C ARG A 207 12.90 13.34 -11.25
N VAL A 208 12.10 12.29 -11.28
CA VAL A 208 12.54 10.91 -11.51
C VAL A 208 12.22 10.54 -12.95
N THR A 209 13.24 10.15 -13.69
CA THR A 209 13.07 9.59 -15.03
C THR A 209 13.62 8.17 -15.05
N GLY A 210 13.01 7.30 -15.84
CA GLY A 210 13.54 5.96 -16.01
C GLY A 210 13.14 5.32 -17.32
N SER A 211 13.87 4.27 -17.70
CA SER A 211 13.65 3.52 -18.94
C SER A 211 14.06 2.06 -18.79
N GLY A 212 13.52 1.19 -19.64
CA GLY A 212 13.79 -0.25 -19.59
C GLY A 212 12.84 -1.03 -18.68
N PHE A 213 11.77 -0.37 -18.20
CA PHE A 213 10.62 -1.04 -17.61
C PHE A 213 9.81 -1.74 -18.69
N ARG A 214 9.00 -2.73 -18.30
CA ARG A 214 8.05 -3.35 -19.22
C ARG A 214 6.86 -2.39 -19.43
N ALA A 215 6.27 -2.41 -20.62
CA ALA A 215 5.10 -1.58 -20.91
C ALA A 215 3.94 -1.90 -19.97
N ASP A 216 3.25 -0.85 -19.49
CA ASP A 216 2.12 -0.92 -18.55
C ASP A 216 2.43 -1.62 -17.21
N GLU A 217 3.72 -1.84 -16.92
CA GLU A 217 4.17 -2.39 -15.64
C GLU A 217 3.95 -1.37 -14.53
N LEU A 218 3.41 -1.84 -13.40
CA LEU A 218 3.28 -1.01 -12.22
C LEU A 218 4.62 -0.96 -11.50
N VAL A 219 5.30 0.18 -11.63
CA VAL A 219 6.59 0.48 -11.02
C VAL A 219 6.34 1.18 -9.69
N LEU A 220 6.89 0.63 -8.62
CA LEU A 220 6.94 1.30 -7.33
C LEU A 220 8.19 2.17 -7.27
N LEU A 221 8.00 3.45 -6.99
CA LEU A 221 9.05 4.38 -6.60
C LEU A 221 9.08 4.46 -5.09
N GLY A 222 10.27 4.44 -4.49
CA GLY A 222 10.45 4.60 -3.05
C GLY A 222 11.84 5.14 -2.72
N GLN A 223 11.96 5.76 -1.54
CA GLN A 223 13.24 6.16 -0.99
C GLN A 223 13.63 5.18 0.11
N CYS A 224 14.80 4.56 -0.01
CA CYS A 224 15.23 3.48 0.87
C CYS A 224 16.54 3.84 1.58
N ALA A 225 16.84 3.14 2.66
CA ALA A 225 18.19 3.09 3.19
C ALA A 225 19.18 2.63 2.10
N ASP A 226 20.42 3.12 2.16
CA ASP A 226 21.47 2.70 1.21
C ASP A 226 21.66 1.17 1.19
N ASP A 227 21.86 0.63 -0.02
CA ASP A 227 22.12 -0.79 -0.27
C ASP A 227 21.03 -1.78 0.21
N ASP A 228 19.85 -1.30 0.63
CA ASP A 228 18.79 -2.20 1.10
C ASP A 228 18.14 -2.96 -0.05
N THR A 229 17.90 -4.25 0.11
CA THR A 229 17.36 -5.15 -0.92
C THR A 229 15.86 -5.41 -0.78
N ASP A 230 15.21 -4.83 0.23
CA ASP A 230 13.78 -5.04 0.52
C ASP A 230 13.01 -3.71 0.60
N LEU A 231 11.74 -3.74 0.19
CA LEU A 231 10.80 -2.61 0.18
C LEU A 231 10.42 -2.23 1.61
N THR A 232 10.58 -3.15 2.57
CA THR A 232 10.31 -2.87 3.97
C THR A 232 11.17 -1.73 4.51
N ALA A 233 12.38 -1.56 3.97
CA ALA A 233 13.28 -0.47 4.32
C ALA A 233 13.10 0.83 3.52
N CYS A 234 12.03 0.90 2.73
CA CYS A 234 11.69 2.06 1.93
C CYS A 234 10.55 2.85 2.57
N ALA A 235 10.59 4.18 2.44
CA ALA A 235 9.49 5.07 2.74
C ALA A 235 9.20 5.96 1.52
N ASN A 236 8.19 6.84 1.67
CA ASN A 236 7.75 7.75 0.60
C ASN A 236 7.40 7.03 -0.71
N GLN A 237 6.78 5.85 -0.59
CA GLN A 237 6.50 5.01 -1.74
C GLN A 237 5.20 5.36 -2.46
N PHE A 238 5.20 5.28 -3.79
CA PHE A 238 3.99 5.30 -4.61
C PHE A 238 4.23 4.55 -5.92
N SER A 239 3.14 4.12 -6.56
CA SER A 239 3.21 3.38 -7.81
C SER A 239 2.87 4.26 -9.02
N VAL A 240 3.62 4.06 -10.09
CA VAL A 240 3.42 4.67 -11.41
C VAL A 240 3.36 3.56 -12.45
N ALA A 241 2.47 3.68 -13.44
CA ALA A 241 2.47 2.78 -14.59
C ALA A 241 3.53 3.23 -15.60
N ALA A 242 4.44 2.33 -15.98
CA ALA A 242 5.37 2.59 -17.07
C ALA A 242 4.61 2.81 -18.38
N ALA A 243 5.04 3.80 -19.15
CA ALA A 243 4.50 4.09 -20.47
C ALA A 243 4.72 2.91 -21.43
N ALA A 244 4.02 2.93 -22.58
CA ALA A 244 4.12 1.87 -23.59
C ALA A 244 5.53 1.66 -24.16
N ASP A 245 6.42 2.64 -24.03
CA ASP A 245 7.83 2.56 -24.41
C ASP A 245 8.77 2.17 -23.25
N GLY A 246 8.20 1.80 -22.09
CA GLY A 246 8.93 1.37 -20.92
C GLY A 246 9.58 2.51 -20.14
N THR A 247 9.06 3.74 -20.27
CA THR A 247 9.57 4.93 -19.58
C THR A 247 8.67 5.39 -18.43
N ILE A 248 9.26 6.10 -17.47
CA ILE A 248 8.56 6.85 -16.41
C ILE A 248 9.14 8.26 -16.30
N ASP A 249 8.33 9.23 -15.90
CA ASP A 249 8.70 10.63 -15.69
C ASP A 249 7.81 11.26 -14.61
N GLU A 250 8.24 11.14 -13.35
CA GLU A 250 7.41 11.47 -12.19
C GLU A 250 8.10 12.45 -11.24
N PRO A 251 7.37 13.39 -10.63
CA PRO A 251 7.87 14.11 -9.48
C PRO A 251 7.93 13.18 -8.26
N PHE A 252 9.00 13.27 -7.48
CA PHE A 252 9.17 12.52 -6.24
C PHE A 252 9.60 13.47 -5.13
N GLN A 253 8.97 13.39 -3.96
CA GLN A 253 9.36 14.19 -2.81
C GLN A 253 10.33 13.40 -1.93
N VAL A 254 11.58 13.86 -1.84
CA VAL A 254 12.61 13.21 -1.02
C VAL A 254 12.55 13.69 0.42
N ALA A 255 12.94 12.84 1.36
CA ALA A 255 13.07 13.16 2.78
C ALA A 255 14.52 12.99 3.26
N ALA A 256 15.05 13.99 3.95
CA ALA A 256 16.40 13.94 4.52
C ALA A 256 16.44 13.09 5.81
N ASP A 257 15.30 12.88 6.45
CA ASP A 257 15.13 11.97 7.58
C ASP A 257 14.07 10.94 7.21
N LEU A 258 14.45 9.67 7.15
CA LEU A 258 13.64 8.56 6.66
C LEU A 258 13.17 7.72 7.84
N THR A 259 11.86 7.67 8.09
CA THR A 259 11.28 6.71 9.04
C THR A 259 10.70 5.54 8.26
N TYR A 260 11.15 4.32 8.57
CA TYR A 260 10.66 3.10 7.95
C TYR A 260 10.53 1.96 8.96
N PHE A 261 9.92 0.86 8.53
CA PHE A 261 9.71 -0.32 9.36
C PHE A 261 10.77 -1.37 9.03
N ASP A 262 11.66 -1.64 9.97
CA ASP A 262 12.55 -2.79 9.89
C ASP A 262 11.80 -4.00 10.45
N PRO A 263 11.47 -5.03 9.63
CA PRO A 263 10.82 -6.25 10.10
C PRO A 263 11.72 -7.08 11.04
N GLY A 264 13.00 -6.71 11.15
CA GLY A 264 14.05 -7.41 11.84
C GLY A 264 14.77 -8.35 10.86
N ALA A 265 16.08 -8.18 10.70
CA ALA A 265 16.92 -9.03 9.85
C ALA A 265 16.90 -10.54 10.21
N ALA A 266 16.30 -10.92 11.35
CA ALA A 266 16.09 -12.30 11.75
C ALA A 266 14.83 -12.44 12.61
N PRO A 267 14.17 -13.63 12.66
CA PRO A 267 12.97 -13.89 13.47
C PRO A 267 13.09 -13.62 14.97
N SER A 268 14.32 -13.42 15.48
CA SER A 268 14.62 -13.10 16.87
C SER A 268 14.77 -11.61 17.16
N VAL A 269 14.87 -10.76 16.12
CA VAL A 269 14.90 -9.31 16.25
C VAL A 269 13.45 -8.83 16.16
N PRO A 270 12.92 -8.15 17.19
CA PRO A 270 11.58 -7.61 17.11
C PRO A 270 11.55 -6.54 16.01
N PRO A 271 10.45 -6.44 15.26
CA PRO A 271 10.28 -5.36 14.30
C PRO A 271 10.38 -4.01 15.01
N ALA A 272 10.95 -3.03 14.34
CA ALA A 272 11.18 -1.71 14.89
C ALA A 272 10.89 -0.62 13.86
N ILE A 273 10.44 0.54 14.35
CA ILE A 273 10.46 1.77 13.58
C ILE A 273 11.88 2.31 13.66
N VAL A 274 12.49 2.54 12.50
CA VAL A 274 13.86 3.03 12.35
C VAL A 274 13.80 4.40 11.72
N ASP A 275 14.48 5.36 12.36
CA ASP A 275 14.75 6.68 11.79
C ASP A 275 16.18 6.69 11.25
N ARG A 276 16.34 7.16 10.01
CA ARG A 276 17.63 7.26 9.32
C ARG A 276 17.81 8.67 8.78
N ASP A 277 18.91 9.30 9.18
CA ASP A 277 19.26 10.64 8.69
C ASP A 277 20.07 10.53 7.40
N CYS A 278 19.41 10.68 6.25
CA CYS A 278 19.97 10.61 4.90
C CYS A 278 21.04 11.69 4.60
N ARG A 279 21.24 12.65 5.51
CA ARG A 279 22.31 13.65 5.41
C ARG A 279 23.65 13.12 5.91
N ILE A 280 23.60 12.09 6.76
CA ILE A 280 24.77 11.48 7.41
C ILE A 280 24.97 10.06 6.88
N GLU A 281 23.87 9.34 6.72
CA GLU A 281 23.79 7.97 6.21
C GLU A 281 23.29 8.01 4.75
N GLY A 282 23.77 7.16 3.85
CA GLY A 282 23.35 7.23 2.44
C GLY A 282 21.88 6.85 2.26
N CYS A 283 21.19 7.39 1.26
CA CYS A 283 19.85 6.90 0.90
C CYS A 283 19.76 6.75 -0.62
N ASP A 284 18.99 5.78 -1.08
CA ASP A 284 18.76 5.52 -2.49
C ASP A 284 17.32 5.85 -2.86
N LEU A 285 17.12 6.40 -4.06
CA LEU A 285 15.84 6.29 -4.75
C LEU A 285 15.83 4.98 -5.53
N VAL A 286 14.80 4.18 -5.29
CA VAL A 286 14.60 2.88 -5.93
C VAL A 286 13.35 2.93 -6.80
N ALA A 287 13.47 2.43 -8.03
CA ALA A 287 12.35 2.13 -8.89
C ALA A 287 12.32 0.62 -9.18
N VAL A 288 11.25 -0.04 -8.79
CA VAL A 288 11.15 -1.50 -8.82
C VAL A 288 9.80 -1.94 -9.36
N ALA A 289 9.75 -3.02 -10.13
CA ALA A 289 8.49 -3.63 -10.51
C ALA A 289 7.89 -4.34 -9.29
N LEU A 290 6.57 -4.29 -9.12
CA LEU A 290 5.91 -4.94 -7.96
C LEU A 290 6.11 -6.46 -7.90
N ASP A 291 6.57 -7.08 -8.99
CA ASP A 291 6.86 -8.51 -9.07
C ASP A 291 8.32 -8.85 -8.72
N GLY A 292 9.19 -7.90 -8.36
CA GLY A 292 10.43 -8.21 -7.62
C GLY A 292 11.58 -7.21 -7.73
N PHE A 293 12.46 -7.25 -6.72
CA PHE A 293 13.64 -6.37 -6.55
C PHE A 293 14.84 -6.66 -7.42
N ASP A 294 14.89 -7.83 -8.03
CA ASP A 294 16.06 -8.33 -8.76
C ASP A 294 16.42 -7.43 -9.95
N ARG A 295 15.43 -6.65 -10.42
CA ARG A 295 15.55 -5.63 -11.46
C ARG A 295 15.24 -4.23 -10.94
N ALA A 296 15.62 -3.90 -9.71
CA ALA A 296 15.48 -2.55 -9.20
C ALA A 296 16.49 -1.60 -9.88
N GLY A 297 16.00 -0.48 -10.39
CA GLY A 297 16.84 0.66 -10.75
C GLY A 297 17.11 1.50 -9.49
N ARG A 298 18.36 1.90 -9.28
CA ARG A 298 18.78 2.62 -8.07
C ARG A 298 19.56 3.88 -8.41
N VAL A 299 19.31 4.93 -7.64
CA VAL A 299 20.04 6.19 -7.71
C VAL A 299 20.40 6.66 -6.31
N PRO A 300 21.69 6.73 -5.94
CA PRO A 300 22.11 7.34 -4.70
C PRO A 300 21.69 8.80 -4.62
N LEU A 301 21.13 9.17 -3.48
CA LEU A 301 20.76 10.54 -3.13
C LEU A 301 21.76 11.09 -2.13
N SER A 302 22.18 12.34 -2.33
CA SER A 302 22.95 13.07 -1.32
C SER A 302 22.23 14.34 -0.90
N PHE A 303 22.15 14.54 0.42
CA PHE A 303 21.53 15.70 1.03
C PHE A 303 22.60 16.65 1.56
N ASP A 304 22.29 17.94 1.58
CA ASP A 304 23.13 18.95 2.23
C ASP A 304 23.18 18.64 3.75
N PRO A 305 24.37 18.34 4.30
CA PRO A 305 24.51 17.97 5.70
C PRO A 305 24.17 19.10 6.68
N ASP A 306 24.23 20.35 6.24
CA ASP A 306 23.93 21.53 7.05
C ASP A 306 22.50 22.05 6.82
N ALA A 307 21.77 21.49 5.84
CA ALA A 307 20.40 21.90 5.58
C ALA A 307 19.48 21.54 6.76
N PRO A 308 18.55 22.46 7.13
CA PRO A 308 17.58 22.17 8.16
C PRO A 308 16.62 21.07 7.69
N LEU A 309 16.24 20.17 8.61
CA LEU A 309 15.10 19.29 8.42
C LEU A 309 13.82 20.13 8.37
N ARG A 310 12.79 19.62 7.67
CA ARG A 310 11.46 20.19 7.78
C ARG A 310 10.98 20.09 9.23
N PRO A 311 10.29 21.12 9.74
CA PRO A 311 9.70 21.02 11.06
C PRO A 311 8.63 19.93 11.07
N ASP A 312 8.54 19.22 12.20
CA ASP A 312 7.47 18.25 12.45
C ASP A 312 6.10 18.89 12.23
N MET A 313 5.14 18.08 11.77
CA MET A 313 3.77 18.55 11.67
C MET A 313 3.19 18.81 13.05
N THR A 314 2.50 19.94 13.19
CA THR A 314 1.74 20.26 14.39
C THR A 314 0.33 20.69 14.00
N ILE A 315 -0.64 20.45 14.87
CA ILE A 315 -1.99 20.99 14.75
C ILE A 315 -2.45 21.51 16.11
N THR A 316 -3.13 22.65 16.09
CA THR A 316 -3.80 23.24 17.24
C THR A 316 -5.25 23.51 16.86
N VAL A 317 -6.15 23.17 17.78
CA VAL A 317 -7.59 23.43 17.65
C VAL A 317 -8.00 24.37 18.78
N THR A 318 -8.78 25.41 18.48
CA THR A 318 -9.22 26.38 19.49
C THR A 318 -10.69 26.80 19.27
N PRO A 319 -11.57 26.61 20.26
CA PRO A 319 -11.35 25.79 21.47
C PRO A 319 -11.23 24.29 21.12
N ASP A 320 -10.54 23.52 21.95
CA ASP A 320 -10.39 22.06 21.85
C ASP A 320 -11.18 21.30 22.94
N GLY A 321 -11.75 22.03 23.92
CA GLY A 321 -12.49 21.46 25.04
C GLY A 321 -13.77 22.22 25.38
N GLY A 322 -14.69 21.51 26.06
CA GLY A 322 -16.02 22.03 26.35
C GLY A 322 -16.87 22.23 25.10
N LEU A 323 -16.59 21.44 24.06
CA LEU A 323 -17.21 21.56 22.75
C LEU A 323 -18.67 21.11 22.79
N VAL A 324 -19.50 21.72 21.97
CA VAL A 324 -20.87 21.27 21.68
C VAL A 324 -21.00 20.86 20.22
N ASP A 325 -22.00 20.04 19.92
CA ASP A 325 -22.27 19.60 18.56
C ASP A 325 -22.46 20.77 17.58
N GLY A 326 -21.82 20.67 16.42
CA GLY A 326 -21.79 21.70 15.36
C GLY A 326 -20.97 22.95 15.70
N GLN A 327 -20.23 22.97 16.81
CA GLN A 327 -19.42 24.13 17.18
C GLN A 327 -18.31 24.37 16.16
N VAL A 328 -18.15 25.62 15.75
CA VAL A 328 -17.03 26.01 14.87
C VAL A 328 -15.78 26.25 15.71
N VAL A 329 -14.69 25.57 15.37
CA VAL A 329 -13.36 25.72 15.98
C VAL A 329 -12.38 26.30 14.96
N GLU A 330 -11.40 27.06 15.44
CA GLU A 330 -10.24 27.46 14.65
C GLU A 330 -9.23 26.32 14.62
N VAL A 331 -8.70 26.03 13.44
CA VAL A 331 -7.73 24.98 13.20
C VAL A 331 -6.50 25.62 12.57
N ALA A 332 -5.35 25.43 13.19
CA ALA A 332 -4.07 25.83 12.62
C ALA A 332 -3.16 24.61 12.60
N ALA A 333 -2.51 24.37 11.45
CA ALA A 333 -1.51 23.33 11.31
C ALA A 333 -0.22 23.88 10.68
N THR A 334 0.92 23.30 11.02
CA THR A 334 2.23 23.64 10.42
C THR A 334 3.01 22.38 10.11
N GLY A 335 4.12 22.51 9.38
CA GLY A 335 4.95 21.37 8.95
C GLY A 335 4.40 20.62 7.73
N MET A 336 3.28 21.07 7.16
CA MET A 336 2.68 20.48 5.97
C MET A 336 3.57 20.71 4.74
N THR A 337 3.42 19.89 3.70
CA THR A 337 4.14 20.07 2.45
C THR A 337 3.71 21.39 1.82
N PRO A 338 4.65 22.33 1.53
CA PRO A 338 4.32 23.60 0.94
C PRO A 338 3.52 23.46 -0.36
N ARG A 339 2.37 24.16 -0.46
CA ARG A 339 1.42 24.03 -1.58
C ARG A 339 0.86 22.61 -1.78
N GLY A 340 1.04 21.72 -0.82
CA GLY A 340 0.53 20.36 -0.83
C GLY A 340 -0.95 20.28 -0.45
N PRO A 341 -1.70 19.31 -0.98
CA PRO A 341 -3.08 19.05 -0.57
C PRO A 341 -3.14 18.54 0.89
N VAL A 342 -3.98 19.16 1.70
CA VAL A 342 -4.23 18.76 3.10
C VAL A 342 -5.71 18.49 3.33
N ASP A 343 -6.04 17.34 3.88
CA ASP A 343 -7.41 17.01 4.31
C ASP A 343 -7.54 17.23 5.82
N VAL A 344 -8.55 17.98 6.26
CA VAL A 344 -8.88 18.14 7.68
C VAL A 344 -10.20 17.42 7.96
N VAL A 345 -10.19 16.48 8.91
CA VAL A 345 -11.33 15.58 9.15
C VAL A 345 -11.42 15.15 10.62
N GLU A 346 -12.64 14.88 11.11
CA GLU A 346 -12.87 14.29 12.43
C GLU A 346 -12.83 12.76 12.37
N CYS A 347 -12.15 12.16 13.34
CA CYS A 347 -12.04 10.72 13.49
C CYS A 347 -12.28 10.29 14.93
N SER A 348 -12.67 9.03 15.11
CA SER A 348 -12.61 8.36 16.41
C SER A 348 -11.15 8.32 16.89
N ILE A 349 -10.92 8.54 18.19
CA ILE A 349 -9.57 8.39 18.78
C ILE A 349 -9.05 6.94 18.69
N THR A 350 -9.93 5.97 18.47
CA THR A 350 -9.58 4.56 18.29
C THR A 350 -9.42 4.16 16.83
N SER A 351 -9.46 5.12 15.88
CA SER A 351 -9.27 4.78 14.47
C SER A 351 -7.80 4.48 14.19
N ASP A 352 -7.55 3.50 13.34
CA ASP A 352 -6.22 3.25 12.78
C ASP A 352 -5.90 4.20 11.61
N LEU A 353 -6.72 5.25 11.40
CA LEU A 353 -6.63 6.24 10.32
C LEU A 353 -6.63 5.63 8.91
N ASP A 354 -7.18 4.43 8.77
CA ASP A 354 -7.50 3.75 7.50
C ASP A 354 -8.72 4.37 6.78
N GLY A 355 -9.23 5.49 7.30
CA GLY A 355 -10.44 6.18 6.84
C GLY A 355 -11.74 5.63 7.40
N ASN A 356 -11.78 4.38 7.89
CA ASN A 356 -13.04 3.76 8.31
C ASN A 356 -13.61 4.35 9.60
N GLY A 357 -12.75 4.87 10.47
CA GLY A 357 -13.11 5.55 11.72
C GLY A 357 -13.26 7.07 11.60
N CYS A 358 -13.29 7.62 10.38
CA CYS A 358 -13.37 9.05 10.12
C CYS A 358 -14.68 9.46 9.43
N GLU A 359 -15.14 10.68 9.67
CA GLU A 359 -16.33 11.27 9.02
C GLU A 359 -15.94 11.90 7.67
N LEU A 360 -15.61 11.04 6.70
CA LEU A 360 -15.00 11.43 5.42
C LEU A 360 -15.92 12.30 4.53
N ASP A 361 -17.24 12.22 4.69
CA ASP A 361 -18.21 13.05 3.97
C ASP A 361 -18.15 14.53 4.36
N ARG A 362 -17.49 14.85 5.49
CA ARG A 362 -17.28 16.21 5.99
C ARG A 362 -15.82 16.66 5.95
N ALA A 363 -14.93 15.87 5.35
CA ALA A 363 -13.54 16.24 5.19
C ALA A 363 -13.41 17.58 4.43
N GLN A 364 -12.60 18.50 4.95
CA GLN A 364 -12.23 19.71 4.24
C GLN A 364 -10.97 19.46 3.42
N HIS A 365 -11.05 19.66 2.11
CA HIS A 365 -9.91 19.57 1.20
C HIS A 365 -9.28 20.95 1.01
N LEU A 366 -8.05 21.10 1.49
CA LEU A 366 -7.34 22.37 1.56
C LEU A 366 -5.96 22.25 0.89
N VAL A 367 -5.26 23.38 0.79
CA VAL A 367 -3.89 23.45 0.29
C VAL A 367 -3.07 24.24 1.29
N ALA A 368 -1.93 23.70 1.73
CA ALA A 368 -1.04 24.40 2.63
C ALA A 368 -0.39 25.62 1.96
N GLY A 369 -0.01 26.61 2.76
CA GLY A 369 0.74 27.78 2.32
C GLY A 369 2.15 27.43 1.83
N ASP A 370 2.84 28.43 1.28
CA ASP A 370 4.23 28.30 0.80
C ASP A 370 5.23 27.97 1.93
N ASP A 371 4.85 28.20 3.17
CA ASP A 371 5.63 27.89 4.37
C ASP A 371 5.18 26.58 5.06
N GLY A 372 4.25 25.84 4.46
CA GLY A 372 3.69 24.62 5.05
C GLY A 372 2.70 24.89 6.18
N SER A 373 2.22 26.12 6.34
CA SER A 373 1.15 26.46 7.29
C SER A 373 -0.24 26.27 6.68
N LEU A 374 -1.21 25.95 7.52
CA LEU A 374 -2.62 25.84 7.17
C LEU A 374 -3.46 26.49 8.27
N GLY A 375 -4.45 27.29 7.89
CA GLY A 375 -5.45 27.82 8.80
C GLY A 375 -6.85 27.65 8.22
N THR A 376 -7.78 27.08 8.99
CA THR A 376 -9.18 26.93 8.60
C THR A 376 -10.09 27.02 9.83
N THR A 377 -11.40 27.01 9.59
CA THR A 377 -12.40 26.76 10.63
C THR A 377 -13.11 25.45 10.33
N TYR A 378 -13.40 24.66 11.35
CA TYR A 378 -14.06 23.36 11.21
C TYR A 378 -15.27 23.27 12.14
N ALA A 379 -16.40 22.75 11.66
CA ALA A 379 -17.60 22.56 12.48
C ALA A 379 -17.60 21.14 13.03
N VAL A 380 -17.22 20.99 14.31
CA VAL A 380 -17.03 19.69 14.97
C VAL A 380 -18.36 19.05 15.37
N ASN A 381 -18.43 17.72 15.31
CA ASN A 381 -19.63 16.95 15.65
C ASN A 381 -19.39 16.07 16.88
N ASP A 382 -20.36 16.02 17.80
CA ASP A 382 -20.27 15.13 18.97
C ASP A 382 -20.61 13.67 18.65
N ARG A 383 -21.08 13.44 17.42
CA ARG A 383 -21.41 12.13 16.87
C ARG A 383 -20.95 12.04 15.41
N LEU A 384 -20.09 11.07 15.13
CA LEU A 384 -19.57 10.82 13.79
C LEU A 384 -20.33 9.68 13.14
N ASP A 385 -20.70 9.82 11.86
CA ASP A 385 -21.22 8.74 11.04
C ASP A 385 -20.07 8.14 10.21
N THR A 386 -19.37 7.15 10.77
CA THR A 386 -18.19 6.53 10.14
C THR A 386 -18.55 5.24 9.39
N ALA A 387 -17.66 4.77 8.52
CA ALA A 387 -17.86 3.49 7.82
C ALA A 387 -17.86 2.29 8.78
N SER A 388 -17.11 2.35 9.89
CA SER A 388 -17.14 1.35 10.97
C SER A 388 -18.39 1.44 11.86
N GLY A 389 -19.24 2.44 11.64
CA GLY A 389 -20.46 2.69 12.41
C GLY A 389 -20.46 4.03 13.15
N PRO A 390 -21.56 4.37 13.81
CA PRO A 390 -21.67 5.64 14.52
C PRO A 390 -20.75 5.68 15.74
N VAL A 391 -20.07 6.82 15.96
CA VAL A 391 -19.17 7.07 17.11
C VAL A 391 -19.75 8.21 17.94
N ASP A 392 -19.77 8.07 19.27
CA ASP A 392 -20.15 9.15 20.20
C ASP A 392 -18.90 9.73 20.88
N CYS A 393 -18.49 10.92 20.44
CA CYS A 393 -17.26 11.58 20.86
C CYS A 393 -17.24 11.93 22.35
N ARG A 394 -18.39 12.01 23.01
CA ARG A 394 -18.49 12.32 24.45
C ARG A 394 -18.07 11.15 25.33
N THR A 395 -18.13 9.92 24.79
CA THR A 395 -17.81 8.69 25.53
C THR A 395 -16.61 7.96 24.95
N GLY A 396 -16.45 7.96 23.63
CA GLY A 396 -15.35 7.32 22.93
C GLY A 396 -14.11 8.20 22.74
N GLY A 397 -14.27 9.52 22.81
CA GLY A 397 -13.24 10.49 22.44
C GLY A 397 -13.09 10.60 20.91
N CYS A 398 -12.85 11.82 20.44
CA CYS A 398 -12.62 12.09 19.03
C CYS A 398 -11.39 12.97 18.87
N ILE A 399 -10.84 12.95 17.66
CA ILE A 399 -9.69 13.73 17.25
C ILE A 399 -10.01 14.48 15.97
N LEU A 400 -9.44 15.66 15.81
CA LEU A 400 -9.36 16.34 14.51
C LEU A 400 -8.00 16.05 13.91
N VAL A 401 -7.97 15.55 12.69
CA VAL A 401 -6.76 15.13 11.97
C VAL A 401 -6.55 16.06 10.79
N ALA A 402 -5.33 16.54 10.60
CA ALA A 402 -4.87 17.13 9.35
C ALA A 402 -3.95 16.13 8.65
N VAL A 403 -4.31 15.72 7.44
CA VAL A 403 -3.61 14.73 6.62
C VAL A 403 -2.97 15.42 5.43
N ASP A 404 -1.65 15.46 5.37
CA ASP A 404 -0.90 15.90 4.19
C ASP A 404 -0.86 14.77 3.16
N ARG A 405 -1.61 14.92 2.07
CA ARG A 405 -1.71 13.91 1.02
C ARG A 405 -0.52 13.89 0.07
N SER A 406 0.44 14.79 0.25
CA SER A 406 1.69 14.80 -0.52
C SER A 406 2.67 13.73 -0.05
N VAL A 407 2.45 13.21 1.17
CA VAL A 407 3.29 12.20 1.80
C VAL A 407 2.44 10.98 2.16
N PRO A 408 2.96 9.75 2.05
CA PRO A 408 2.22 8.59 2.48
C PRO A 408 1.89 8.65 3.98
N ILE A 409 0.66 8.27 4.34
CA ILE A 409 0.14 8.23 5.72
C ILE A 409 0.84 7.13 6.57
N ALA A 410 1.67 6.30 5.92
CA ALA A 410 2.36 5.20 6.57
C ALA A 410 3.32 5.70 7.67
N PHE A 411 3.36 4.95 8.77
CA PHE A 411 4.31 5.15 9.88
C PHE A 411 4.25 6.49 10.61
N GLY A 412 3.08 7.14 10.64
CA GLY A 412 2.90 8.37 11.44
C GLY A 412 3.48 9.63 10.81
N ARG A 413 3.90 9.55 9.55
CA ARG A 413 4.17 10.71 8.70
C ARG A 413 2.95 10.96 7.81
N GLY A 414 2.77 12.20 7.39
CA GLY A 414 1.62 12.63 6.59
C GLY A 414 0.32 12.90 7.33
N TYR A 415 0.28 12.83 8.66
CA TYR A 415 -0.81 13.43 9.42
C TYR A 415 -0.37 13.93 10.79
N VAL A 416 -1.20 14.78 11.39
CA VAL A 416 -1.11 15.20 12.78
C VAL A 416 -2.51 15.37 13.33
N PHE A 417 -2.71 15.19 14.63
CA PHE A 417 -4.04 15.27 15.24
C PHE A 417 -4.06 16.06 16.54
N ALA A 418 -5.24 16.60 16.87
CA ALA A 418 -5.56 17.20 18.16
C ALA A 418 -6.77 16.47 18.76
N THR A 419 -6.74 16.24 20.07
CA THR A 419 -7.88 15.67 20.80
C THR A 419 -8.99 16.69 20.95
N LEU A 420 -10.24 16.27 20.74
CA LEU A 420 -11.44 17.06 20.97
C LEU A 420 -12.15 16.58 22.22
N SER A 421 -12.52 17.50 23.11
CA SER A 421 -13.30 17.20 24.32
C SER A 421 -14.65 17.90 24.27
N PHE A 422 -15.71 17.10 24.09
CA PHE A 422 -17.08 17.58 24.12
C PHE A 422 -17.58 17.70 25.56
N GLY A 423 -18.18 18.84 25.87
CA GLY A 423 -18.82 19.08 27.16
C GLY A 423 -20.06 18.19 27.32
N ASP A 424 -20.40 17.87 28.57
CA ASP A 424 -21.69 17.23 28.85
C ASP A 424 -22.80 18.26 28.56
N PRO A 425 -23.69 18.02 27.57
CA PRO A 425 -24.77 18.95 27.25
C PRO A 425 -25.75 19.11 28.43
N PHE A 426 -25.66 18.24 29.44
CA PHE A 426 -26.43 18.30 30.68
C PHE A 426 -25.64 18.80 31.89
N ALA A 427 -24.38 19.25 31.72
CA ALA A 427 -23.69 19.94 32.79
C ALA A 427 -24.56 21.14 33.23
N PRO A 428 -25.02 21.20 34.49
CA PRO A 428 -25.86 22.30 34.94
C PRO A 428 -25.09 23.59 34.74
N VAL A 429 -25.70 24.54 34.02
CA VAL A 429 -25.18 25.91 33.89
C VAL A 429 -24.75 26.35 35.27
N ALA A 430 -23.46 26.68 35.45
CA ALA A 430 -22.96 27.13 36.74
C ALA A 430 -23.83 28.30 37.19
N ASP A 431 -24.61 28.08 38.26
CA ASP A 431 -25.48 29.09 38.82
C ASP A 431 -24.61 30.30 39.17
N PRO A 432 -24.76 31.46 38.48
CA PRO A 432 -23.88 32.59 38.70
C PRO A 432 -24.11 33.10 40.12
N ARG A 433 -23.29 32.64 41.05
CA ARG A 433 -23.35 33.09 42.44
C ARG A 433 -22.97 34.57 42.43
N PRO A 434 -23.86 35.47 42.87
CA PRO A 434 -23.53 36.88 43.00
C PRO A 434 -22.30 37.01 43.89
N VAL A 435 -21.23 37.64 43.39
CA VAL A 435 -20.12 38.06 44.24
C VAL A 435 -20.67 39.17 45.14
N PRO A 436 -20.79 38.97 46.47
CA PRO A 436 -21.24 40.04 47.34
C PRO A 436 -20.25 41.21 47.23
N PRO A 437 -20.73 42.47 47.10
CA PRO A 437 -19.84 43.60 46.96
C PRO A 437 -18.94 43.73 48.19
N ALA A 438 -17.63 43.66 47.97
CA ALA A 438 -16.64 43.95 49.01
C ALA A 438 -16.53 45.48 49.18
N PHE A 439 -17.44 46.07 49.95
CA PHE A 439 -17.21 47.41 50.51
C PHE A 439 -16.29 47.28 51.72
N THR A 440 -15.02 47.66 51.57
CA THR A 440 -14.17 48.05 52.69
C THR A 440 -14.33 49.55 52.87
N GLY A 441 -14.82 49.93 54.05
CA GLY A 441 -14.97 51.34 54.46
C GLY A 441 -13.67 51.95 54.95
#